data_AF-A0A7S1CPI8-F1
#
_entry.id   AF-A0A7S1CPI8-F1
#
_cell.length_a   1.000
_cell.length_b   1.000
_cell.length_c   1.000
_cell.angle_alpha   90.00
_cell.angle_beta   90.00
_cell.angle_gamma   90.00
#
_symmetry.space_group_name_H-M   'P 1'
#
loop_
_entity.id
_entity.type
_entity.pdbx_description
1 polymer ?
#
loop_
_entity_poly.entity_id
_entity_poly.type
_entity_poly.pdbx_seq_one_letter_code
_entity_poly.pdbx_strand_id
1 'polypeptide(L)'
;SPPGRGGGGGRRRGLSSATGDASVPAVARKWGKDDGFTAEYWAARSDKWYHRLHVWTRHMFNQGALLHSSKLLVLASVFVTDWLQLRMLLSISALLSMCFHWLFPQPRPVRMAWGLLFGLGHGAQLFLIMRERFHVKLDECWQQLYDDYFAGHGFTPYMVRELSKIATVRHYKAGDLIFEQGAPRAHVAVVAKGNVWIAYDGEKYTQLNPRRSGWFMDMYAPSTQTGFHHWPRSFIAATDCDVVVWHKQEFDDFLKSNERVEKAAVSVQISELWGKYYRISRELRREQHHTGEQQFASLVSHVVENAGTSLRDDQVNMLFMCSAAMHCPPDARDRILHSAGVHIDRPALLHAPHSGAEEAARAGADSRRARRARRAVVESASEAE
;
A
#
# COMPACT_ATOMS: atom_id res chain seq x y z
N SER A 1 -63.61 -5.79 19.19
CA SER A 1 -63.78 -7.00 20.02
C SER A 1 -62.78 -8.06 19.60
N PRO A 2 -61.90 -8.54 20.49
CA PRO A 2 -61.07 -9.72 20.24
C PRO A 2 -61.76 -11.00 20.72
N PRO A 3 -61.45 -12.15 20.12
CA PRO A 3 -60.96 -13.29 20.93
C PRO A 3 -59.85 -14.06 20.17
N GLY A 4 -59.02 -14.91 20.77
CA GLY A 4 -59.03 -15.48 22.11
C GLY A 4 -57.74 -16.23 22.40
N ARG A 5 -57.51 -16.44 23.70
CA ARG A 5 -56.42 -17.18 24.31
C ARG A 5 -56.52 -18.69 24.03
N GLY A 6 -55.36 -19.32 23.89
CA GLY A 6 -55.09 -20.73 24.21
C GLY A 6 -53.57 -20.92 24.14
N GLY A 7 -52.82 -21.29 25.19
CA GLY A 7 -53.17 -22.02 26.38
C GLY A 7 -52.97 -23.52 26.15
N GLY A 8 -51.77 -24.03 26.38
CA GLY A 8 -51.57 -25.47 26.58
C GLY A 8 -50.25 -26.05 26.09
N GLY A 9 -49.54 -26.73 26.99
CA GLY A 9 -48.84 -27.96 26.62
C GLY A 9 -47.31 -27.92 26.65
N GLY A 10 -46.73 -27.73 27.84
CA GLY A 10 -45.33 -28.08 28.08
C GLY A 10 -45.09 -29.58 27.81
N ARG A 11 -44.25 -29.89 26.83
CA ARG A 11 -43.61 -31.20 26.68
C ARG A 11 -42.15 -31.09 27.12
N ARG A 12 -41.92 -31.38 28.41
CA ARG A 12 -40.60 -31.79 28.92
C ARG A 12 -40.23 -33.09 28.19
N ARG A 13 -39.30 -33.02 27.24
CA ARG A 13 -38.60 -34.22 26.76
C ARG A 13 -37.65 -34.64 27.86
N GLY A 14 -37.93 -35.80 28.45
CA GLY A 14 -37.00 -36.49 29.33
C GLY A 14 -35.73 -36.80 28.56
N LEU A 15 -34.63 -36.18 28.98
CA LEU A 15 -33.30 -36.69 28.74
C LEU A 15 -33.15 -37.89 29.68
N SER A 16 -33.27 -39.08 29.09
CA SER A 16 -32.94 -40.33 29.74
C SER A 16 -31.46 -40.29 30.13
N SER A 17 -31.22 -40.49 31.42
CA SER A 17 -29.94 -40.82 31.99
C SER A 17 -29.46 -42.15 31.42
N ALA A 18 -28.71 -42.10 30.33
CA ALA A 18 -27.82 -43.17 29.93
C ALA A 18 -26.53 -43.01 30.75
N THR A 19 -26.54 -43.55 31.97
CA THR A 19 -25.34 -43.87 32.74
C THR A 19 -24.59 -44.98 31.99
N GLY A 20 -23.80 -44.57 31.00
CA GLY A 20 -22.74 -45.39 30.45
C GLY A 20 -21.61 -45.41 31.47
N ASP A 21 -21.38 -46.59 32.05
CA ASP A 21 -20.19 -46.93 32.81
C ASP A 21 -18.94 -46.77 31.91
N ALA A 22 -18.47 -45.53 31.82
CA ALA A 22 -17.11 -45.26 31.39
C ALA A 22 -16.20 -45.76 32.52
N SER A 23 -15.71 -46.97 32.33
CA SER A 23 -14.63 -47.58 33.08
C SER A 23 -13.47 -46.58 33.20
N VAL A 24 -13.44 -45.88 34.34
CA VAL A 24 -12.28 -45.12 34.78
C VAL A 24 -11.12 -46.12 34.83
N PRO A 25 -10.01 -45.87 34.11
CA PRO A 25 -8.88 -46.79 34.11
C PRO A 25 -8.44 -47.06 35.54
N ALA A 26 -8.28 -48.34 35.88
CA ALA A 26 -7.93 -48.85 37.21
C ALA A 26 -6.60 -48.32 37.79
N VAL A 27 -5.91 -47.43 37.06
CA VAL A 27 -4.69 -46.73 37.49
C VAL A 27 -5.01 -45.54 38.41
N ALA A 28 -6.20 -44.95 38.36
CA ALA A 28 -6.56 -43.81 39.21
C ALA A 28 -7.02 -44.20 40.64
N ARG A 29 -7.26 -45.49 40.92
CA ARG A 29 -7.77 -45.96 42.22
C ARG A 29 -6.67 -46.38 43.20
N LYS A 30 -5.39 -46.32 42.80
CA LYS A 30 -4.23 -46.76 43.61
C LYS A 30 -3.38 -45.60 44.16
N TRP A 31 -3.88 -44.37 44.10
CA TRP A 31 -3.23 -43.16 44.62
C TRP A 31 -4.02 -42.50 45.76
N GLY A 32 -4.93 -43.24 46.39
CA GLY A 32 -5.75 -42.73 47.47
C GLY A 32 -5.75 -43.70 48.64
N LYS A 33 -4.72 -43.64 49.49
CA LYS A 33 -4.91 -43.80 50.94
C LYS A 33 -3.69 -43.50 51.83
N ASP A 34 -2.46 -43.58 51.34
CA ASP A 34 -1.31 -43.59 52.28
C ASP A 34 -0.29 -42.45 52.11
N ASP A 35 -0.45 -41.57 51.13
CA ASP A 35 0.47 -40.44 50.96
C ASP A 35 -0.20 -39.18 51.51
N GLY A 36 0.32 -38.67 52.64
CA GLY A 36 -0.14 -37.49 53.38
C GLY A 36 -0.06 -36.14 52.63
N PHE A 37 -0.42 -36.12 51.35
CA PHE A 37 -0.58 -34.94 50.51
C PHE A 37 -2.07 -34.63 50.39
N THR A 38 -2.69 -34.25 51.51
CA THR A 38 -4.05 -33.70 51.51
C THR A 38 -4.09 -32.41 50.68
N ALA A 39 -5.27 -31.99 50.21
CA ALA A 39 -5.43 -30.70 49.53
C ALA A 39 -4.88 -29.53 50.38
N GLU A 40 -4.89 -29.66 51.71
CA GLU A 40 -4.26 -28.75 52.65
C GLU A 40 -2.73 -28.71 52.53
N TYR A 41 -2.06 -29.81 52.20
CA TYR A 41 -0.62 -29.81 51.94
C TYR A 41 -0.28 -29.01 50.68
N TRP A 42 -1.06 -29.16 49.60
CA TRP A 42 -0.85 -28.38 48.38
C TRP A 42 -1.17 -26.90 48.58
N ALA A 43 -2.19 -26.57 49.38
CA ALA A 43 -2.48 -25.19 49.80
C ALA A 43 -1.36 -24.60 50.68
N ALA A 44 -0.85 -25.35 51.65
CA ALA A 44 0.23 -24.89 52.54
C ALA A 44 1.58 -24.77 51.81
N ARG A 45 1.85 -25.65 50.83
CA ARG A 45 3.06 -25.61 50.02
C ARG A 45 2.98 -24.52 48.95
N SER A 46 1.80 -24.28 48.35
CA SER A 46 1.60 -23.10 47.49
C SER A 46 1.80 -21.83 48.31
N ASP A 47 1.25 -21.72 49.52
CA ASP A 47 1.42 -20.53 50.35
C ASP A 47 2.89 -20.23 50.68
N LYS A 48 3.68 -21.25 51.05
CA LYS A 48 5.12 -21.05 51.31
C LYS A 48 5.90 -20.66 50.05
N TRP A 49 5.57 -21.23 48.89
CA TRP A 49 6.22 -20.89 47.62
C TRP A 49 5.82 -19.50 47.13
N TYR A 50 4.53 -19.18 47.17
CA TYR A 50 4.00 -17.84 46.84
C TYR A 50 4.59 -16.79 47.77
N HIS A 51 4.67 -17.04 49.08
CA HIS A 51 5.27 -16.11 50.01
C HIS A 51 6.76 -15.88 49.73
N ARG A 52 7.56 -16.94 49.49
CA ARG A 52 8.99 -16.79 49.14
C ARG A 52 9.17 -16.06 47.81
N LEU A 53 8.40 -16.42 46.79
CA LEU A 53 8.43 -15.76 45.48
C LEU A 53 7.99 -14.29 45.60
N HIS A 54 7.02 -13.97 46.43
CA HIS A 54 6.51 -12.62 46.64
C HIS A 54 7.52 -11.75 47.43
N VAL A 55 8.20 -12.31 48.43
CA VAL A 55 9.27 -11.60 49.16
C VAL A 55 10.46 -11.37 48.23
N TRP A 56 10.86 -12.39 47.48
CA TRP A 56 11.97 -12.31 46.52
C TRP A 56 11.69 -11.32 45.40
N THR A 57 10.50 -11.35 44.78
CA THR A 57 10.12 -10.38 43.73
C THR A 57 9.97 -8.97 44.26
N ARG A 58 9.49 -8.77 45.50
CA ARG A 58 9.42 -7.44 46.14
C ARG A 58 10.81 -6.85 46.42
N HIS A 59 11.82 -7.68 46.64
CA HIS A 59 13.21 -7.24 46.82
C HIS A 59 13.95 -7.04 45.49
N MET A 60 13.74 -7.93 44.51
CA MET A 60 14.39 -7.82 43.19
C MET A 60 13.79 -6.72 42.31
N PHE A 61 12.48 -6.52 42.38
CA PHE A 61 11.80 -5.49 41.60
C PHE A 61 11.28 -4.41 42.55
N ASN A 62 11.98 -3.28 42.57
CA ASN A 62 11.42 -2.06 43.14
C ASN A 62 10.11 -1.77 42.40
N GLN A 63 8.96 -2.08 43.02
CA GLN A 63 7.65 -2.00 42.38
C GLN A 63 7.37 -0.58 41.85
N GLY A 64 7.91 0.45 42.52
CA GLY A 64 7.87 1.82 42.02
C GLY A 64 8.58 1.97 40.68
N ALA A 65 9.73 1.32 40.49
CA ALA A 65 10.49 1.40 39.25
C ALA A 65 9.71 0.85 38.04
N LEU A 66 8.95 -0.25 38.19
CA LEU A 66 8.12 -0.80 37.10
C LEU A 66 7.03 0.19 36.66
N LEU A 67 6.33 0.80 37.62
CA LEU A 67 5.28 1.78 37.33
C LEU A 67 5.85 3.05 36.70
N HIS A 68 6.97 3.57 37.23
CA HIS A 68 7.64 4.75 36.68
C HIS A 68 8.21 4.47 35.29
N SER A 69 8.78 3.28 35.06
CA SER A 69 9.28 2.86 33.74
C SER A 69 8.15 2.77 32.72
N SER A 70 7.00 2.18 33.10
CA SER A 70 5.82 2.16 32.23
C SER A 70 5.39 3.58 31.83
N LYS A 71 5.25 4.49 32.80
CA LYS A 71 4.89 5.89 32.53
C LYS A 71 5.92 6.61 31.66
N LEU A 72 7.21 6.37 31.91
CA LEU A 72 8.30 6.93 31.11
C LEU A 72 8.24 6.44 29.67
N LEU A 73 7.94 5.16 29.44
CA LEU A 73 7.77 4.61 28.08
C LEU A 73 6.56 5.22 27.37
N VAL A 74 5.45 5.46 28.07
CA VAL A 74 4.30 6.18 27.48
C VAL A 74 4.73 7.60 27.10
N LEU A 75 5.44 8.30 27.97
CA LEU A 75 5.91 9.66 27.68
C LEU A 75 6.92 9.67 26.52
N ALA A 76 7.88 8.74 26.51
CA ALA A 76 8.85 8.57 25.43
C ALA A 76 8.14 8.31 24.09
N SER A 77 7.03 7.56 24.10
CA SER A 77 6.25 7.27 22.90
C SER A 77 5.69 8.52 22.21
N VAL A 78 5.45 9.62 22.94
CA VAL A 78 4.99 10.91 22.37
C VAL A 78 6.08 11.57 21.52
N PHE A 79 7.35 11.28 21.79
CA PHE A 79 8.49 11.86 21.05
C PHE A 79 8.92 11.02 19.84
N VAL A 80 8.31 9.86 19.64
CA VAL A 80 8.65 8.95 18.55
C VAL A 80 7.78 9.23 17.32
N THR A 81 8.42 9.44 16.18
CA THR A 81 7.75 9.69 14.89
C THR A 81 7.43 8.39 14.13
N ASP A 82 8.24 7.34 14.30
CA ASP A 82 8.03 6.07 13.63
C ASP A 82 6.91 5.26 14.31
N TRP A 83 5.93 4.85 13.49
CA TRP A 83 4.74 4.15 13.97
C TRP A 83 5.03 2.77 14.57
N LEU A 84 6.07 2.07 14.11
CA LEU A 84 6.46 0.77 14.67
C LEU A 84 7.02 0.95 16.09
N GLN A 85 7.95 1.89 16.26
CA GLN A 85 8.55 2.22 17.56
C GLN A 85 7.49 2.67 18.56
N LEU A 86 6.54 3.51 18.14
CA LEU A 86 5.39 3.93 18.94
C LEU A 86 4.63 2.70 19.48
N ARG A 87 4.26 1.76 18.62
CA ARG A 87 3.49 0.56 18.99
C ARG A 87 4.30 -0.38 19.90
N MET A 88 5.61 -0.48 19.69
CA MET A 88 6.50 -1.27 20.55
C MET A 88 6.57 -0.69 21.97
N LEU A 89 6.82 0.62 22.10
CA LEU A 89 6.90 1.29 23.41
C LEU A 89 5.60 1.18 24.20
N LEU A 90 4.45 1.37 23.53
CA LEU A 90 3.15 1.22 24.17
C LEU A 90 2.85 -0.22 24.58
N SER A 91 3.24 -1.21 23.77
CA SER A 91 3.11 -2.63 24.12
C SER A 91 3.96 -2.99 25.35
N ILE A 92 5.23 -2.58 25.37
CA ILE A 92 6.13 -2.82 26.51
C ILE A 92 5.62 -2.10 27.76
N SER A 93 5.16 -0.85 27.61
CA SER A 93 4.59 -0.09 28.72
C SER A 93 3.35 -0.78 29.32
N ALA A 94 2.45 -1.30 28.47
CA ALA A 94 1.28 -2.04 28.91
C ALA A 94 1.67 -3.32 29.65
N LEU A 95 2.67 -4.06 29.16
CA LEU A 95 3.21 -5.25 29.82
C LEU A 95 3.82 -4.92 31.20
N LEU A 96 4.63 -3.86 31.31
CA LEU A 96 5.20 -3.43 32.59
C LEU A 96 4.12 -2.99 33.58
N SER A 97 3.11 -2.26 33.12
CA SER A 97 1.95 -1.88 33.94
C SER A 97 1.17 -3.11 34.40
N MET A 98 0.97 -4.11 33.53
CA MET A 98 0.30 -5.36 33.86
C MET A 98 1.11 -6.15 34.91
N CYS A 99 2.42 -6.29 34.72
CA CYS A 99 3.33 -6.92 35.70
C CYS A 99 3.28 -6.21 37.06
N PHE A 100 3.26 -4.87 37.09
CA PHE A 100 3.11 -4.11 38.32
C PHE A 100 1.80 -4.43 39.05
N HIS A 101 0.67 -4.46 38.35
CA HIS A 101 -0.64 -4.74 38.96
C HIS A 101 -0.80 -6.21 39.38
N TRP A 102 -0.09 -7.13 38.73
CA TRP A 102 -0.03 -8.56 39.10
C TRP A 102 0.79 -8.79 40.37
N LEU A 103 1.93 -8.10 40.51
CA LEU A 103 2.84 -8.22 41.66
C LEU A 103 2.37 -7.43 42.90
N PHE A 104 1.27 -6.68 42.79
CA PHE A 104 0.73 -5.92 43.90
C PHE A 104 0.05 -6.86 44.91
N PRO A 105 0.23 -6.67 46.24
CA PRO A 105 -0.31 -7.58 47.27
C PRO A 105 -1.82 -7.81 47.19
N GLN A 106 -2.56 -6.81 46.68
CA GLN A 106 -3.95 -6.93 46.32
C GLN A 106 -4.06 -6.79 44.80
N PRO A 107 -4.22 -7.90 44.05
CA PRO A 107 -4.31 -7.84 42.61
C PRO A 107 -5.54 -6.99 42.23
N ARG A 108 -5.34 -6.06 41.30
CA ARG A 108 -6.41 -5.18 40.79
C ARG A 108 -6.83 -5.69 39.41
N PRO A 109 -7.73 -6.69 39.32
CA PRO A 109 -8.01 -7.40 38.08
C PRO A 109 -8.53 -6.48 36.97
N VAL A 110 -9.29 -5.44 37.32
CA VAL A 110 -9.79 -4.45 36.35
C VAL A 110 -8.65 -3.72 35.65
N ARG A 111 -7.63 -3.26 36.38
CA ARG A 111 -6.49 -2.53 35.78
C ARG A 111 -5.60 -3.45 34.95
N MET A 112 -5.46 -4.68 35.40
CA MET A 112 -4.76 -5.72 34.67
C MET A 112 -5.46 -6.05 33.35
N ALA A 113 -6.79 -6.18 33.36
CA ALA A 113 -7.58 -6.41 32.15
C ALA A 113 -7.40 -5.28 31.12
N TRP A 114 -7.36 -4.02 31.57
CA TRP A 114 -7.04 -2.89 30.69
C TRP A 114 -5.62 -2.97 30.12
N GLY A 115 -4.63 -3.27 30.95
CA GLY A 115 -3.25 -3.47 30.50
C GLY A 115 -3.13 -4.58 29.44
N LEU A 116 -3.85 -5.69 29.65
CA LEU A 116 -3.92 -6.78 28.69
C LEU A 116 -4.60 -6.35 27.39
N LEU A 117 -5.74 -5.67 27.45
CA LEU A 117 -6.46 -5.20 26.27
C LEU A 117 -5.59 -4.26 25.42
N PHE A 118 -4.94 -3.27 26.04
CA PHE A 118 -4.06 -2.35 25.32
C PHE A 118 -2.81 -3.04 24.81
N GLY A 119 -2.18 -3.90 25.63
CA GLY A 119 -1.01 -4.68 25.23
C GLY A 119 -1.29 -5.58 24.03
N LEU A 120 -2.42 -6.29 24.01
CA LEU A 120 -2.85 -7.12 22.89
C LEU A 120 -3.20 -6.28 21.66
N GLY A 121 -3.90 -5.16 21.82
CA GLY A 121 -4.25 -4.26 20.72
C GLY A 121 -3.00 -3.69 20.02
N HIS A 122 -2.05 -3.17 20.79
CA HIS A 122 -0.78 -2.69 20.26
C HIS A 122 0.09 -3.84 19.70
N GLY A 123 0.08 -5.00 20.34
CA GLY A 123 0.78 -6.20 19.87
C GLY A 123 0.24 -6.72 18.53
N ALA A 124 -1.07 -6.73 18.34
CA ALA A 124 -1.70 -7.13 17.08
C ALA A 124 -1.35 -6.17 15.94
N GLN A 125 -1.37 -4.86 16.20
CA GLN A 125 -0.95 -3.85 15.22
C GLN A 125 0.54 -3.95 14.91
N LEU A 126 1.38 -4.14 15.93
CA LEU A 126 2.80 -4.38 15.78
C LEU A 126 3.05 -5.62 14.90
N PHE A 127 2.32 -6.71 15.14
CA PHE A 127 2.41 -7.93 14.35
C PHE A 127 2.02 -7.69 12.89
N LEU A 128 0.96 -6.92 12.61
CA LEU A 128 0.58 -6.58 11.24
C LEU A 128 1.66 -5.76 10.52
N ILE A 129 2.21 -4.74 11.18
CA ILE A 129 3.29 -3.92 10.62
C ILE A 129 4.56 -4.77 10.42
N MET A 130 4.87 -5.63 11.39
CA MET A 130 6.01 -6.53 11.29
C MET A 130 5.83 -7.52 10.14
N ARG A 131 4.63 -8.07 9.94
CA ARG A 131 4.32 -8.93 8.80
C ARG A 131 4.48 -8.20 7.46
N GLU A 132 4.15 -6.90 7.40
CA GLU A 132 4.41 -6.07 6.22
C GLU A 132 5.90 -5.77 6.00
N ARG A 133 6.69 -5.61 7.09
CA ARG A 133 8.12 -5.25 7.03
C ARG A 133 9.08 -6.45 7.02
N PHE A 134 8.66 -7.62 7.46
CA PHE A 134 9.49 -8.82 7.45
C PHE A 134 9.86 -9.09 6.00
N HIS A 135 11.17 -9.14 5.73
CA HIS A 135 11.74 -9.09 4.39
C HIS A 135 11.14 -10.19 3.53
N VAL A 136 10.13 -9.79 2.76
CA VAL A 136 9.58 -10.62 1.73
C VAL A 136 10.65 -10.66 0.66
N LYS A 137 11.36 -11.78 0.58
CA LYS A 137 12.28 -12.04 -0.52
C LYS A 137 11.43 -12.14 -1.78
N LEU A 138 11.51 -11.10 -2.60
CA LEU A 138 10.99 -11.13 -3.96
C LEU A 138 12.00 -11.89 -4.83
N ASP A 139 11.52 -12.62 -5.82
CA ASP A 139 12.41 -13.17 -6.85
C ASP A 139 13.10 -12.01 -7.59
N GLU A 140 14.27 -12.25 -8.18
CA GLU A 140 15.10 -11.20 -8.78
C GLU A 140 14.34 -10.32 -9.78
N CYS A 141 13.51 -10.93 -10.64
CA CYS A 141 12.65 -10.22 -11.59
C CYS A 141 11.66 -9.27 -10.89
N TRP A 142 11.03 -9.74 -9.81
CA TRP A 142 10.07 -8.96 -9.03
C TRP A 142 10.73 -7.91 -8.15
N GLN A 143 11.92 -8.19 -7.63
CA GLN A 143 12.72 -7.21 -6.91
C GLN A 143 13.10 -6.06 -7.82
N GLN A 144 13.53 -6.36 -9.06
CA GLN A 144 13.84 -5.33 -10.04
C GLN A 144 12.60 -4.51 -10.41
N LEU A 145 11.45 -5.15 -10.70
CA LEU A 145 10.20 -4.44 -10.92
C LEU A 145 9.79 -3.58 -9.72
N TYR A 146 10.01 -4.07 -8.50
CA TYR A 146 9.74 -3.33 -7.29
C TYR A 146 10.56 -2.05 -7.23
N ASP A 147 11.86 -2.16 -7.42
CA ASP A 147 12.80 -1.03 -7.35
C ASP A 147 12.55 -0.03 -8.49
N ASP A 148 12.23 -0.50 -9.69
CA ASP A 148 12.03 0.33 -10.89
C ASP A 148 10.65 1.04 -10.90
N TYR A 149 9.58 0.39 -10.42
CA TYR A 149 8.20 0.91 -10.59
C TYR A 149 7.41 1.14 -9.32
N PHE A 150 7.69 0.42 -8.23
CA PHE A 150 6.76 0.33 -7.10
C PHE A 150 7.30 1.00 -5.82
N ALA A 151 8.62 0.96 -5.58
CA ALA A 151 9.24 1.41 -4.34
C ALA A 151 8.96 2.89 -4.02
N GLY A 152 8.92 3.75 -5.05
CA GLY A 152 8.64 5.18 -4.91
C GLY A 152 7.17 5.55 -4.74
N HIS A 153 6.24 4.60 -4.87
CA HIS A 153 4.82 4.86 -5.07
C HIS A 153 3.92 4.27 -3.99
N GLY A 154 4.48 3.89 -2.84
CA GLY A 154 3.72 3.42 -1.68
C GLY A 154 3.36 1.93 -1.69
N PHE A 155 3.77 1.19 -2.71
CA PHE A 155 3.73 -0.27 -2.69
C PHE A 155 4.73 -0.82 -1.67
N THR A 156 4.30 -1.84 -0.93
CA THR A 156 5.19 -2.62 -0.06
C THR A 156 5.69 -3.86 -0.80
N PRO A 157 6.86 -4.43 -0.43
CA PRO A 157 7.31 -5.71 -0.99
C PRO A 157 6.28 -6.83 -0.82
N TYR A 158 5.54 -6.82 0.29
CA TYR A 158 4.43 -7.75 0.51
C TYR A 158 3.34 -7.61 -0.56
N MET A 159 2.91 -6.38 -0.86
CA MET A 159 1.91 -6.13 -1.91
C MET A 159 2.39 -6.61 -3.28
N VAL A 160 3.66 -6.37 -3.62
CA VAL A 160 4.23 -6.86 -4.88
C VAL A 160 4.32 -8.38 -4.91
N ARG A 161 4.60 -9.05 -3.78
CA ARG A 161 4.51 -10.52 -3.72
C ARG A 161 3.08 -11.02 -3.89
N GLU A 162 2.09 -10.38 -3.30
CA GLU A 162 0.70 -10.80 -3.53
C GLU A 162 0.28 -10.57 -4.99
N LEU A 163 0.73 -9.45 -5.59
CA LEU A 163 0.55 -9.18 -7.02
C LEU A 163 1.27 -10.19 -7.92
N SER A 164 2.44 -10.70 -7.49
CA SER A 164 3.20 -11.68 -8.27
C SER A 164 2.53 -13.04 -8.33
N LYS A 165 1.69 -13.39 -7.35
CA LYS A 165 0.96 -14.66 -7.31
C LYS A 165 -0.12 -14.77 -8.40
N ILE A 166 -0.65 -13.64 -8.86
CA ILE A 166 -1.66 -13.58 -9.92
C ILE A 166 -1.06 -13.21 -11.28
N ALA A 167 0.28 -13.16 -11.38
CA ALA A 167 0.97 -12.84 -12.63
C ALA A 167 1.56 -14.08 -13.27
N THR A 168 1.74 -14.02 -14.58
CA THR A 168 2.54 -14.97 -15.36
C THR A 168 3.73 -14.24 -15.97
N VAL A 169 4.95 -14.73 -15.70
CA VAL A 169 6.15 -14.24 -16.39
C VAL A 169 6.28 -15.00 -17.71
N ARG A 170 6.36 -14.27 -18.82
CA ARG A 170 6.55 -14.81 -20.16
C ARG A 170 7.90 -14.36 -20.72
N HIS A 171 8.63 -15.30 -21.28
CA HIS A 171 9.93 -15.07 -21.91
C HIS A 171 9.74 -14.99 -23.42
N TYR A 172 10.29 -13.94 -24.03
CA TYR A 172 10.24 -13.70 -25.47
C TYR A 172 11.65 -13.53 -26.01
N LYS A 173 11.91 -14.07 -27.20
CA LYS A 173 13.15 -13.86 -27.94
C LYS A 173 13.07 -12.61 -28.79
N ALA A 174 14.21 -12.02 -29.12
CA ALA A 174 14.27 -10.90 -30.05
C ALA A 174 13.53 -11.23 -31.38
N GLY A 175 12.59 -10.37 -31.76
CA GLY A 175 11.74 -10.53 -32.94
C GLY A 175 10.36 -11.14 -32.66
N ASP A 176 10.14 -11.74 -31.49
CA ASP A 176 8.85 -12.34 -31.15
C ASP A 176 7.74 -11.28 -31.01
N LEU A 177 6.55 -11.61 -31.52
CA LEU A 177 5.35 -10.79 -31.33
C LEU A 177 4.76 -11.03 -29.94
N ILE A 178 4.68 -9.98 -29.13
CA ILE A 178 4.16 -10.02 -27.76
C ILE A 178 2.64 -9.82 -27.77
N PHE A 179 2.18 -8.74 -28.41
CA PHE A 179 0.77 -8.43 -28.64
C PHE A 179 0.59 -7.87 -30.04
N GLU A 180 -0.52 -8.22 -30.68
CA GLU A 180 -0.86 -7.80 -32.04
C GLU A 180 -1.89 -6.66 -32.03
N GLN A 181 -1.68 -5.64 -32.85
CA GLN A 181 -2.64 -4.56 -33.09
C GLN A 181 -4.00 -5.13 -33.53
N GLY A 182 -5.08 -4.66 -32.91
CA GLY A 182 -6.44 -5.14 -33.17
C GLY A 182 -6.81 -6.43 -32.40
N ALA A 183 -5.87 -7.15 -31.80
CA ALA A 183 -6.20 -8.34 -31.02
C ALA A 183 -6.93 -7.98 -29.71
N PRO A 184 -7.85 -8.84 -29.22
CA PRO A 184 -8.54 -8.60 -27.95
C PRO A 184 -7.59 -8.40 -26.77
N ARG A 185 -7.93 -7.43 -25.92
CA ARG A 185 -7.13 -6.92 -24.81
C ARG A 185 -7.63 -7.47 -23.49
N ALA A 186 -7.30 -8.74 -23.22
CA ALA A 186 -7.64 -9.43 -21.97
C ALA A 186 -6.57 -9.30 -20.87
N HIS A 187 -5.40 -8.74 -21.20
CA HIS A 187 -4.23 -8.76 -20.32
C HIS A 187 -3.65 -7.36 -20.10
N VAL A 188 -3.10 -7.17 -18.90
CA VAL A 188 -2.22 -6.05 -18.56
C VAL A 188 -0.80 -6.61 -18.49
N ALA A 189 0.19 -5.86 -18.97
CA ALA A 189 1.56 -6.34 -18.96
C ALA A 189 2.58 -5.22 -18.73
N VAL A 190 3.74 -5.62 -18.20
CA VAL A 190 4.91 -4.76 -18.01
C VAL A 190 6.18 -5.50 -18.43
N VAL A 191 7.09 -4.80 -19.10
CA VAL A 191 8.44 -5.31 -19.40
C VAL A 191 9.27 -5.25 -18.12
N ALA A 192 9.72 -6.40 -17.64
CA ALA A 192 10.63 -6.50 -16.50
C ALA A 192 12.10 -6.41 -16.93
N LYS A 193 12.44 -7.06 -18.06
CA LYS A 193 13.81 -7.12 -18.59
C LYS A 193 13.79 -7.06 -20.10
N GLY A 194 14.83 -6.51 -20.71
CA GLY A 194 14.98 -6.39 -22.17
C GLY A 194 14.31 -5.14 -22.73
N ASN A 195 14.18 -5.03 -24.05
CA ASN A 195 13.52 -3.90 -24.71
C ASN A 195 12.43 -4.39 -25.67
N VAL A 196 11.44 -3.55 -25.94
CA VAL A 196 10.32 -3.90 -26.82
C VAL A 196 10.07 -2.78 -27.83
N TRP A 197 9.91 -3.14 -29.10
CA TRP A 197 9.44 -2.22 -30.15
C TRP A 197 7.95 -2.04 -30.07
N ILE A 198 7.50 -0.79 -30.15
CA ILE A 198 6.12 -0.42 -30.43
C ILE A 198 6.01 -0.23 -31.94
N ALA A 199 5.12 -0.99 -32.56
CA ALA A 199 4.84 -0.92 -33.99
C ALA A 199 3.37 -0.56 -34.25
N TYR A 200 3.13 0.20 -35.32
CA TYR A 200 1.80 0.53 -35.81
C TYR A 200 1.77 0.26 -37.31
N ASP A 201 0.77 -0.50 -37.77
CA ASP A 201 0.66 -0.97 -39.15
C ASP A 201 1.93 -1.68 -39.67
N GLY A 202 2.63 -2.38 -38.79
CA GLY A 202 3.86 -3.13 -39.09
C GLY A 202 5.15 -2.32 -39.06
N GLU A 203 5.09 -1.00 -39.02
CA GLU A 203 6.27 -0.13 -38.93
C GLU A 203 6.69 0.08 -37.48
N LYS A 204 8.01 0.01 -37.20
CA LYS A 204 8.56 0.20 -35.84
C LYS A 204 8.71 1.69 -35.55
N TYR A 205 8.00 2.19 -34.55
CA TYR A 205 8.00 3.62 -34.20
C TYR A 205 9.00 3.95 -33.11
N THR A 206 8.95 3.22 -31.99
CA THR A 206 9.75 3.57 -30.82
C THR A 206 10.05 2.34 -29.98
N GLN A 207 11.09 2.45 -29.15
CA GLN A 207 11.52 1.40 -28.26
C GLN A 207 11.10 1.71 -26.82
N LEU A 208 10.42 0.76 -26.21
CA LEU A 208 10.06 0.72 -24.82
C LEU A 208 11.24 0.14 -24.00
N ASN A 209 11.69 0.89 -22.99
CA ASN A 209 12.75 0.47 -22.09
C ASN A 209 12.21 0.34 -20.65
N PRO A 210 12.48 -0.79 -19.97
CA PRO A 210 11.95 -1.10 -18.64
C PRO A 210 12.49 -0.21 -17.52
N ARG A 211 13.52 0.60 -17.74
CA ARG A 211 13.98 1.57 -16.73
C ARG A 211 13.24 2.90 -16.77
N ARG A 212 12.38 3.12 -17.76
CA ARG A 212 11.73 4.42 -17.99
C ARG A 212 10.22 4.33 -18.11
N SER A 213 9.72 3.36 -18.87
CA SER A 213 8.28 3.17 -19.07
C SER A 213 8.05 1.77 -19.64
N GLY A 214 8.02 0.73 -18.81
CA GLY A 214 7.86 -0.65 -19.29
C GLY A 214 6.41 -1.09 -19.44
N TRP A 215 5.45 -0.24 -19.08
CA TRP A 215 4.03 -0.57 -19.11
C TRP A 215 3.48 -0.53 -20.53
N PHE A 216 2.85 -1.62 -20.96
CA PHE A 216 2.16 -1.69 -22.24
C PHE A 216 0.82 -0.94 -22.24
N MET A 217 0.31 -0.62 -21.06
CA MET A 217 -1.00 -0.04 -20.83
C MET A 217 -1.04 0.88 -19.62
N ASP A 218 -2.12 1.65 -19.54
CA ASP A 218 -2.54 2.31 -18.31
C ASP A 218 -2.87 1.25 -17.25
N MET A 219 -2.28 1.44 -16.06
CA MET A 219 -2.38 0.51 -14.95
C MET A 219 -3.81 0.39 -14.40
N TYR A 220 -4.64 1.41 -14.58
CA TYR A 220 -5.99 1.45 -14.04
C TYR A 220 -6.92 2.21 -14.98
N ALA A 221 -7.96 1.53 -15.46
CA ALA A 221 -9.06 2.12 -16.21
C ALA A 221 -10.38 1.83 -15.46
N PRO A 222 -10.73 2.63 -14.43
CA PRO A 222 -11.68 2.24 -13.39
C PRO A 222 -13.11 1.90 -13.85
N SER A 223 -13.53 2.27 -15.06
CA SER A 223 -14.96 2.16 -15.42
C SER A 223 -15.27 2.11 -16.91
N THR A 224 -14.30 1.90 -17.79
CA THR A 224 -14.59 2.02 -19.22
C THR A 224 -15.11 0.73 -19.85
N GLN A 225 -16.45 0.61 -19.81
CA GLN A 225 -17.27 0.02 -20.90
C GLN A 225 -16.99 0.70 -22.27
N THR A 226 -16.18 1.76 -22.31
CA THR A 226 -15.83 2.51 -23.52
C THR A 226 -14.73 1.78 -24.33
N GLY A 227 -15.11 0.73 -25.04
CA GLY A 227 -14.63 0.44 -26.40
C GLY A 227 -13.19 -0.02 -26.65
N PHE A 228 -12.23 0.13 -25.73
CA PHE A 228 -10.84 -0.31 -25.96
C PHE A 228 -10.65 -1.79 -25.66
N HIS A 229 -11.40 -2.62 -26.38
CA HIS A 229 -11.31 -4.07 -26.30
C HIS A 229 -10.12 -4.64 -27.06
N HIS A 230 -9.37 -3.82 -27.79
CA HIS A 230 -8.30 -4.27 -28.69
C HIS A 230 -6.99 -3.52 -28.44
N TRP A 231 -5.85 -4.15 -28.70
CA TRP A 231 -4.55 -3.49 -28.65
C TRP A 231 -4.44 -2.41 -29.74
N PRO A 232 -3.99 -1.19 -29.41
CA PRO A 232 -3.96 -0.10 -30.39
C PRO A 232 -2.70 -0.17 -31.28
N ARG A 233 -1.71 -0.97 -30.86
CA ARG A 233 -0.37 -1.09 -31.44
C ARG A 233 0.13 -2.51 -31.23
N SER A 234 1.01 -2.95 -32.12
CA SER A 234 1.74 -4.20 -31.96
C SER A 234 2.98 -3.98 -31.09
N PHE A 235 3.34 -4.98 -30.30
CA PHE A 235 4.51 -4.95 -29.45
C PHE A 235 5.41 -6.13 -29.81
N ILE A 236 6.65 -5.85 -30.19
CA ILE A 236 7.59 -6.85 -30.71
C ILE A 236 8.86 -6.81 -29.87
N ALA A 237 9.33 -7.95 -29.35
CA ALA A 237 10.54 -8.02 -28.57
C ALA A 237 11.74 -7.49 -29.37
N ALA A 238 12.41 -6.44 -28.87
CA ALA A 238 13.57 -5.85 -29.53
C ALA A 238 14.87 -6.60 -29.17
N THR A 239 14.91 -7.13 -27.96
CA THR A 239 15.91 -8.05 -27.44
C THR A 239 15.17 -9.19 -26.77
N ASP A 240 15.89 -10.23 -26.34
CA ASP A 240 15.32 -11.19 -25.40
C ASP A 240 14.80 -10.44 -24.17
N CYS A 241 13.55 -10.70 -23.80
CA CYS A 241 12.85 -9.94 -22.78
C CYS A 241 11.93 -10.80 -21.91
N ASP A 242 11.78 -10.35 -20.67
CA ASP A 242 10.87 -10.93 -19.70
C ASP A 242 9.70 -9.96 -19.52
N VAL A 243 8.50 -10.46 -19.77
CA VAL A 243 7.26 -9.69 -19.65
C VAL A 243 6.40 -10.31 -18.58
N VAL A 244 6.02 -9.49 -17.60
CA VAL A 244 5.05 -9.89 -16.59
C VAL A 244 3.65 -9.56 -17.09
N VAL A 245 2.78 -10.56 -17.11
CA VAL A 245 1.43 -10.48 -17.66
C VAL A 245 0.42 -10.86 -16.59
N TRP A 246 -0.64 -10.05 -16.46
CA TRP A 246 -1.80 -10.32 -15.61
C TRP A 246 -3.06 -10.41 -16.46
N HIS A 247 -4.01 -11.24 -16.04
CA HIS A 247 -5.37 -11.14 -16.57
C HIS A 247 -6.00 -9.83 -16.05
N LYS A 248 -6.64 -9.06 -16.94
CA LYS A 248 -7.12 -7.72 -16.61
C LYS A 248 -8.06 -7.72 -15.40
N GLN A 249 -9.00 -8.67 -15.35
CA GLN A 249 -9.97 -8.76 -14.26
C GLN A 249 -9.30 -9.05 -12.91
N GLU A 250 -8.37 -9.98 -12.86
CA GLU A 250 -7.67 -10.33 -11.61
C GLU A 250 -6.78 -9.19 -11.11
N PHE A 251 -6.15 -8.48 -12.05
CA PHE A 251 -5.36 -7.29 -11.76
C PHE A 251 -6.24 -6.17 -11.18
N ASP A 252 -7.37 -5.86 -11.83
CA ASP A 252 -8.31 -4.84 -11.36
C ASP A 252 -8.91 -5.20 -9.99
N ASP A 253 -9.27 -6.47 -9.77
CA ASP A 253 -9.78 -6.96 -8.49
C ASP A 253 -8.71 -6.86 -7.39
N PHE A 254 -7.45 -7.16 -7.70
CA PHE A 254 -6.33 -6.97 -6.79
C PHE A 254 -6.14 -5.50 -6.42
N LEU A 255 -6.18 -4.59 -7.41
CA LEU A 255 -6.05 -3.15 -7.17
C LEU A 255 -7.16 -2.61 -6.26
N LYS A 256 -8.40 -3.12 -6.45
CA LYS A 256 -9.59 -2.73 -5.67
C LYS A 256 -9.71 -3.45 -4.32
N SER A 257 -8.87 -4.46 -4.05
CA SER A 257 -8.94 -5.23 -2.81
C SER A 257 -8.68 -4.40 -1.55
N ASN A 258 -7.96 -3.28 -1.67
CA ASN A 258 -7.64 -2.37 -0.57
C ASN A 258 -7.33 -0.97 -1.09
N GLU A 259 -7.90 0.06 -0.46
CA GLU A 259 -7.67 1.48 -0.74
C GLU A 259 -6.19 1.87 -0.81
N ARG A 260 -5.32 1.25 0.01
CA ARG A 260 -3.88 1.51 -0.01
C ARG A 260 -3.23 1.01 -1.30
N VAL A 261 -3.65 -0.14 -1.81
CA VAL A 261 -3.13 -0.69 -3.08
C VAL A 261 -3.64 0.16 -4.23
N GLU A 262 -4.92 0.53 -4.23
CA GLU A 262 -5.50 1.41 -5.23
C GLU A 262 -4.77 2.75 -5.31
N LYS A 263 -4.57 3.43 -4.17
CA LYS A 263 -3.83 4.70 -4.10
C LYS A 263 -2.40 4.56 -4.61
N ALA A 264 -1.72 3.46 -4.26
CA ALA A 264 -0.37 3.21 -4.74
C ALA A 264 -0.34 3.00 -6.27
N ALA A 265 -1.29 2.23 -6.81
CA ALA A 265 -1.41 2.00 -8.26
C ALA A 265 -1.71 3.28 -9.04
N VAL A 266 -2.60 4.14 -8.53
CA VAL A 266 -2.83 5.48 -9.11
C VAL A 266 -1.54 6.30 -9.10
N SER A 267 -0.74 6.25 -8.03
CA SER A 267 0.56 6.94 -7.98
C SER A 267 1.54 6.45 -9.04
N VAL A 268 1.65 5.12 -9.23
CA VAL A 268 2.52 4.55 -10.28
C VAL A 268 2.01 4.97 -11.66
N GLN A 269 0.71 4.89 -11.92
CA GLN A 269 0.11 5.28 -13.20
C GLN A 269 0.36 6.75 -13.52
N ILE A 270 0.18 7.65 -12.55
CA ILE A 270 0.47 9.08 -12.73
C ILE A 270 1.95 9.28 -13.10
N SER A 271 2.87 8.62 -12.38
CA SER A 271 4.31 8.71 -12.67
C SER A 271 4.66 8.22 -14.07
N GLU A 272 4.03 7.13 -14.50
CA GLU A 272 4.20 6.54 -15.82
C GLU A 272 3.70 7.48 -16.93
N LEU A 273 2.51 8.06 -16.75
CA LEU A 273 1.94 9.07 -17.66
C LEU A 273 2.85 10.30 -17.77
N TRP A 274 3.38 10.78 -16.64
CA TRP A 274 4.38 11.86 -16.65
C TRP A 274 5.65 11.47 -17.41
N GLY A 275 6.15 10.24 -17.23
CA GLY A 275 7.31 9.73 -17.96
C GLY A 275 7.09 9.71 -19.48
N LYS A 276 5.94 9.19 -19.92
CA LYS A 276 5.52 9.21 -21.34
C LYS A 276 5.41 10.63 -21.87
N TYR A 277 4.74 11.50 -21.12
CA TYR A 277 4.56 12.90 -21.48
C TYR A 277 5.90 13.62 -21.65
N TYR A 278 6.80 13.55 -20.66
CA TYR A 278 8.10 14.22 -20.74
C TYR A 278 8.94 13.71 -21.91
N ARG A 279 8.80 12.43 -22.29
CA ARG A 279 9.45 11.87 -23.49
C ARG A 279 8.89 12.53 -24.75
N ILE A 280 7.58 12.50 -24.94
CA ILE A 280 6.91 13.11 -26.10
C ILE A 280 7.25 14.60 -26.19
N SER A 281 7.12 15.36 -25.10
CA SER A 281 7.46 16.78 -25.08
C SER A 281 8.94 17.07 -25.33
N ARG A 282 9.85 16.13 -25.04
CA ARG A 282 11.27 16.28 -25.37
C ARG A 282 11.53 16.00 -26.84
N GLU A 283 10.85 15.03 -27.43
CA GLU A 283 10.91 14.72 -28.88
C GLU A 283 10.33 15.89 -29.68
N LEU A 284 9.12 16.35 -29.35
CA LEU A 284 8.50 17.52 -30.00
C LEU A 284 9.33 18.80 -29.88
N ARG A 285 10.07 18.98 -28.77
CA ARG A 285 11.00 20.12 -28.62
C ARG A 285 12.24 20.00 -29.51
N ARG A 286 12.69 18.78 -29.82
CA ARG A 286 13.84 18.54 -30.72
C ARG A 286 13.47 18.73 -32.18
N GLU A 287 12.22 18.46 -32.53
CA GLU A 287 11.69 18.68 -33.90
C GLU A 287 11.33 20.16 -34.15
N GLN A 288 11.52 21.01 -33.15
CA GLN A 288 11.80 22.44 -33.29
C GLN A 288 10.79 23.29 -34.10
N HIS A 289 9.46 23.04 -34.01
CA HIS A 289 8.48 24.02 -34.53
C HIS A 289 7.14 24.13 -33.77
N HIS A 290 6.94 23.40 -32.66
CA HIS A 290 5.63 23.38 -32.01
C HIS A 290 5.49 24.36 -30.86
N THR A 291 4.48 25.23 -30.93
CA THR A 291 4.06 26.12 -29.85
C THR A 291 3.56 25.31 -28.64
N GLY A 292 3.59 25.89 -27.44
CA GLY A 292 3.07 25.23 -26.23
C GLY A 292 1.62 24.74 -26.37
N GLU A 293 0.82 25.41 -27.21
CA GLU A 293 -0.54 25.01 -27.56
C GLU A 293 -0.58 23.71 -28.37
N GLN A 294 0.27 23.55 -29.39
CA GLN A 294 0.33 22.33 -30.21
C GLN A 294 0.80 21.13 -29.39
N GLN A 295 1.74 21.34 -28.46
CA GLN A 295 2.18 20.30 -27.53
C GLN A 295 1.06 19.89 -26.57
N PHE A 296 0.30 20.86 -26.04
CA PHE A 296 -0.84 20.56 -25.18
C PHE A 296 -1.99 19.88 -25.94
N ALA A 297 -2.28 20.30 -27.18
CA ALA A 297 -3.27 19.67 -28.04
C ALA A 297 -2.92 18.20 -28.34
N SER A 298 -1.66 17.91 -28.67
CA SER A 298 -1.18 16.55 -28.89
C SER A 298 -1.30 15.69 -27.63
N LEU A 299 -0.96 16.25 -26.46
CA LEU A 299 -1.15 15.56 -25.17
C LEU A 299 -2.62 15.26 -24.91
N VAL A 300 -3.51 16.25 -25.06
CA VAL A 300 -4.94 16.08 -24.82
C VAL A 300 -5.52 15.04 -25.77
N SER A 301 -5.15 15.07 -27.05
CA SER A 301 -5.55 14.02 -28.01
C SER A 301 -5.11 12.66 -27.52
N HIS A 302 -3.86 12.51 -27.09
CA HIS A 302 -3.35 11.23 -26.60
C HIS A 302 -4.04 10.76 -25.32
N VAL A 303 -4.34 11.67 -24.39
CA VAL A 303 -5.06 11.33 -23.16
C VAL A 303 -6.50 10.93 -23.47
N VAL A 304 -7.19 11.66 -24.35
CA VAL A 304 -8.56 11.35 -24.75
C VAL A 304 -8.63 10.05 -25.58
N GLU A 305 -7.65 9.81 -26.46
CA GLU A 305 -7.53 8.55 -27.21
C GLU A 305 -7.32 7.34 -26.31
N ASN A 306 -6.64 7.48 -25.15
CA ASN A 306 -6.37 6.36 -24.27
C ASN A 306 -7.40 6.21 -23.13
N ALA A 307 -7.88 7.32 -22.58
CA ALA A 307 -8.76 7.34 -21.39
C ALA A 307 -10.24 7.64 -21.73
N GLY A 308 -10.54 8.07 -22.96
CA GLY A 308 -11.86 8.56 -23.33
C GLY A 308 -12.09 10.02 -22.93
N THR A 309 -13.32 10.51 -23.14
CA THR A 309 -13.69 11.91 -22.87
C THR A 309 -14.09 12.19 -21.43
N SER A 310 -14.36 11.15 -20.63
CA SER A 310 -14.71 11.26 -19.21
C SER A 310 -13.46 11.10 -18.36
N LEU A 311 -12.83 12.23 -18.02
CA LEU A 311 -11.65 12.27 -17.17
C LEU A 311 -12.05 12.51 -15.71
N ARG A 312 -11.37 11.83 -14.77
CA ARG A 312 -11.52 12.09 -13.33
C ARG A 312 -10.88 13.43 -12.93
N ASP A 313 -11.27 13.98 -11.79
CA ASP A 313 -10.73 15.24 -11.26
C ASP A 313 -9.19 15.26 -11.14
N ASP A 314 -8.58 14.13 -10.77
CA ASP A 314 -7.12 13.99 -10.70
C ASP A 314 -6.46 14.07 -12.09
N GLN A 315 -7.09 13.49 -13.11
CA GLN A 315 -6.64 13.56 -14.50
C GLN A 315 -6.85 14.95 -15.10
N VAL A 316 -7.97 15.61 -14.79
CA VAL A 316 -8.20 17.01 -15.17
C VAL A 316 -7.14 17.90 -14.54
N ASN A 317 -6.89 17.77 -13.23
CA ASN A 317 -5.84 18.52 -12.55
C ASN A 317 -4.45 18.27 -13.17
N MET A 318 -4.17 17.03 -13.59
CA MET A 318 -2.95 16.69 -14.32
C MET A 318 -2.84 17.45 -15.65
N LEU A 319 -3.90 17.48 -16.46
CA LEU A 319 -3.92 18.22 -17.73
C LEU A 319 -3.73 19.73 -17.50
N PHE A 320 -4.32 20.28 -16.45
CA PHE A 320 -4.11 21.68 -16.08
C PHE A 320 -2.65 21.96 -15.69
N MET A 321 -2.02 21.09 -14.91
CA MET A 321 -0.59 21.20 -14.60
C MET A 321 0.29 21.07 -15.85
N CYS A 322 -0.05 20.15 -16.76
CA CYS A 322 0.66 19.96 -18.03
C CYS A 322 0.56 21.21 -18.93
N SER A 323 -0.63 21.81 -19.03
CA SER A 323 -0.85 23.05 -19.77
C SER A 323 0.05 24.18 -19.26
N ALA A 324 0.11 24.37 -17.93
CA ALA A 324 0.99 25.36 -17.31
C ALA A 324 2.48 25.06 -17.59
N ALA A 325 2.89 23.80 -17.47
CA ALA A 325 4.26 23.37 -17.77
C ALA A 325 4.67 23.61 -19.23
N MET A 326 3.73 23.54 -20.18
CA MET A 326 3.93 23.82 -21.61
C MET A 326 3.81 25.30 -21.97
N HIS A 327 3.47 26.15 -21.00
CA HIS A 327 3.17 27.56 -21.25
C HIS A 327 2.03 27.72 -22.26
N CYS A 328 1.09 26.77 -22.26
CA CYS A 328 -0.14 26.88 -23.03
C CYS A 328 -1.03 27.93 -22.33
N PRO A 329 -1.43 29.02 -23.02
CA PRO A 329 -2.31 30.02 -22.44
C PRO A 329 -3.63 29.38 -21.94
N PRO A 330 -4.22 29.86 -20.84
CA PRO A 330 -5.47 29.32 -20.31
C PRO A 330 -6.61 29.28 -21.35
N ASP A 331 -6.72 30.31 -22.18
CA ASP A 331 -7.74 30.38 -23.24
C ASP A 331 -7.55 29.30 -24.30
N ALA A 332 -6.30 29.02 -24.67
CA ALA A 332 -5.97 27.96 -25.62
C ALA A 332 -6.19 26.58 -25.02
N ARG A 333 -5.85 26.39 -23.74
CA ARG A 333 -6.11 25.15 -22.99
C ARG A 333 -7.59 24.81 -23.00
N ASP A 334 -8.43 25.76 -22.61
CA ASP A 334 -9.87 25.57 -22.49
C ASP A 334 -10.49 25.28 -23.88
N ARG A 335 -10.03 25.96 -24.93
CA ARG A 335 -10.42 25.65 -26.32
C ARG A 335 -10.03 24.23 -26.73
N ILE A 336 -8.80 23.80 -26.42
CA ILE A 336 -8.29 22.47 -26.75
C ILE A 336 -9.10 21.38 -26.02
N LEU A 337 -9.32 21.53 -24.71
CA LEU A 337 -10.10 20.57 -23.92
C LEU A 337 -11.55 20.48 -24.42
N HIS A 338 -12.17 21.62 -24.71
CA HIS A 338 -13.51 21.67 -25.29
C HIS A 338 -13.56 21.01 -26.67
N SER A 339 -12.56 21.26 -27.53
CA SER A 339 -12.50 20.66 -28.87
C SER A 339 -12.31 19.14 -28.85
N ALA A 340 -11.65 18.62 -27.81
CA ALA A 340 -11.47 17.19 -27.59
C ALA A 340 -12.67 16.53 -26.89
N GLY A 341 -13.77 17.26 -26.64
CA GLY A 341 -14.97 16.74 -25.99
C GLY A 341 -14.79 16.43 -24.50
N VAL A 342 -13.74 16.96 -23.86
CA VAL A 342 -13.51 16.77 -22.42
C VAL A 342 -14.46 17.69 -21.65
N HIS A 343 -15.49 17.09 -21.05
CA HIS A 343 -16.40 17.81 -20.17
C HIS A 343 -15.77 18.01 -18.80
N ILE A 344 -15.42 19.26 -18.48
CA ILE A 344 -15.01 19.65 -17.13
C ILE A 344 -16.28 20.08 -16.41
N ASP A 345 -16.77 19.25 -15.48
CA ASP A 345 -17.79 19.72 -14.54
C ASP A 345 -17.14 20.81 -13.68
N ARG A 346 -17.52 22.06 -13.96
CA ARG A 346 -16.92 23.27 -13.40
C ARG A 346 -17.23 23.61 -11.92
N PRO A 347 -18.08 22.93 -11.12
CA PRO A 347 -18.50 23.54 -9.86
C PRO A 347 -17.47 23.53 -8.72
N ALA A 348 -16.33 22.82 -8.81
CA ALA A 348 -15.39 22.69 -7.67
C ALA A 348 -14.00 23.35 -7.83
N LEU A 349 -13.53 23.62 -9.05
CA LEU A 349 -12.11 23.96 -9.29
C LEU A 349 -11.77 25.46 -9.23
N LEU A 350 -12.76 26.36 -9.21
CA LEU A 350 -12.53 27.82 -9.19
C LEU A 350 -12.24 28.40 -7.79
N HIS A 351 -12.22 27.59 -6.74
CA HIS A 351 -11.93 28.03 -5.37
C HIS A 351 -10.60 27.51 -4.80
N ALA A 352 -9.78 26.79 -5.57
CA ALA A 352 -8.39 26.60 -5.18
C ALA A 352 -7.67 27.96 -5.30
N PRO A 353 -7.11 28.51 -4.21
CA PRO A 353 -6.55 29.86 -4.23
C PRO A 353 -5.39 29.92 -5.22
N HIS A 354 -5.45 30.86 -6.16
CA HIS A 354 -4.41 31.19 -7.14
C HIS A 354 -3.00 31.37 -6.53
N SER A 355 -2.90 31.56 -5.21
CA SER A 355 -1.63 31.70 -4.48
C SER A 355 -0.72 30.47 -4.60
N GLY A 356 -1.25 29.24 -4.58
CA GLY A 356 -0.41 28.03 -4.55
C GLY A 356 0.36 27.77 -5.85
N ALA A 357 -0.25 28.06 -7.00
CA ALA A 357 0.39 27.87 -8.31
C ALA A 357 1.43 28.97 -8.59
N GLU A 358 1.16 30.22 -8.23
CA GLU A 358 2.15 31.30 -8.30
C GLU A 358 3.31 31.08 -7.33
N GLU A 359 3.04 30.60 -6.12
CA GLU A 359 4.06 30.31 -5.11
C GLU A 359 4.93 29.11 -5.51
N ALA A 360 4.36 28.06 -6.10
CA ALA A 360 5.11 26.94 -6.68
C ALA A 360 5.94 27.39 -7.91
N ALA A 361 5.42 28.28 -8.75
CA ALA A 361 6.15 28.85 -9.87
C ALA A 361 7.31 29.75 -9.41
N ARG A 362 7.10 30.58 -8.37
CA ARG A 362 8.14 31.40 -7.73
C ARG A 362 9.21 30.55 -7.05
N ALA A 363 8.83 29.54 -6.27
CA ALA A 363 9.76 28.60 -5.66
C ALA A 363 10.60 27.84 -6.70
N GLY A 364 9.98 27.45 -7.83
CA GLY A 364 10.68 26.84 -8.97
C GLY A 364 11.61 27.80 -9.72
N ALA A 365 11.31 29.10 -9.74
CA ALA A 365 12.18 30.13 -10.32
C ALA A 365 13.37 30.42 -9.41
N ASP A 366 13.15 30.53 -8.09
CA ASP A 366 14.20 30.77 -7.09
C ASP A 366 15.17 29.60 -7.00
N SER A 367 14.68 28.36 -7.05
CA SER A 367 15.53 27.16 -7.08
C SER A 367 16.42 27.08 -8.34
N ARG A 368 15.90 27.54 -9.49
CA ARG A 368 16.67 27.66 -10.73
C ARG A 368 17.72 28.77 -10.66
N ARG A 369 17.39 29.91 -10.04
CA ARG A 369 18.32 31.03 -9.82
C ARG A 369 19.46 30.61 -8.88
N ALA A 370 19.14 29.90 -7.80
CA ALA A 370 20.11 29.35 -6.86
C ALA A 370 21.05 28.31 -7.51
N ARG A 371 20.53 27.43 -8.37
CA ARG A 371 21.37 26.49 -9.14
C ARG A 371 22.30 27.20 -10.14
N ARG A 372 21.82 28.24 -10.83
CA ARG A 372 22.66 29.04 -11.73
C ARG A 372 23.75 29.79 -10.97
N ALA A 373 23.44 30.37 -9.82
CA ALA A 373 24.42 31.04 -8.96
C ALA A 373 25.50 30.06 -8.47
N ARG A 374 25.13 28.86 -8.00
CA ARG A 374 26.10 27.83 -7.59
C ARG A 374 26.99 27.38 -8.74
N ARG A 375 26.41 27.21 -9.93
CA ARG A 375 27.17 26.82 -11.13
C ARG A 375 28.17 27.91 -11.55
N ALA A 376 27.75 29.18 -11.52
CA ALA A 376 28.63 30.30 -11.82
C ALA A 376 29.80 30.39 -10.82
N VAL A 377 29.57 30.12 -9.53
CA VAL A 377 30.63 30.07 -8.51
C VAL A 377 31.63 28.94 -8.78
N VAL A 378 31.15 27.77 -9.18
CA VAL A 378 32.03 26.63 -9.54
C VAL A 378 32.83 26.93 -10.81
N GLU A 379 32.21 27.50 -11.83
CA GLU A 379 32.88 27.88 -13.08
C GLU A 379 33.93 28.99 -12.83
N SER A 380 33.63 30.00 -12.00
CA SER A 380 34.61 31.03 -11.62
C SER A 380 35.76 30.50 -10.77
N ALA A 381 35.53 29.45 -9.97
CA ALA A 381 36.58 28.83 -9.17
C ALA A 381 37.53 28.00 -10.06
N SER A 382 37.01 27.35 -11.12
CA SER A 382 37.84 26.60 -12.07
C SER A 382 38.63 27.48 -13.05
N GLU A 383 38.22 28.74 -13.24
CA GLU A 383 38.98 29.70 -14.06
C GLU A 383 40.07 30.44 -13.28
N ALA A 384 40.03 30.37 -11.93
CA ALA A 384 41.00 30.99 -11.05
C ALA A 384 42.13 30.03 -10.58
N GLU A 385 41.95 28.72 -10.77
CA GLU A 385 43.01 27.70 -10.76
C GLU A 385 43.68 27.61 -12.14
#